data_AF-A0A9D1TGY3-F1
#
_entry.id   AF-A0A9D1TGY3-F1
#
_cell.length_a   1.000
_cell.length_b   1.000
_cell.length_c   1.000
_cell.angle_alpha   90.00
_cell.angle_beta   90.00
_cell.angle_gamma   90.00
#
_symmetry.space_group_name_H-M   'P 1'
#
loop_
_entity.id
_entity.type
_entity.pdbx_description
1 polymer ?
#
loop_
_entity_poly.entity_id
_entity_poly.type
_entity_poly.pdbx_seq_one_letter_code
_entity_poly.pdbx_strand_id
1 'polypeptide(L)' 'MEICYGTVISLEPFKIKLDQKKILSKTFFIVPKGVTVNSFEIGDILILFRQQGGQKYLIFDKMGEL' A
#
# COMPACT_ATOMS: atom_id res chain seq x y z
N MET A 1 -0.91 -7.52 14.60
CA MET A 1 -1.00 -6.66 13.39
C MET A 1 0.11 -5.64 13.53
N GLU A 2 0.90 -5.41 12.48
CA GLU A 2 2.02 -4.46 12.50
C GLU A 2 1.71 -3.31 11.53
N ILE A 3 2.01 -2.07 11.92
CA ILE A 3 1.90 -0.91 11.04
C ILE A 3 3.16 -0.85 10.19
N CYS A 4 2.99 -0.71 8.88
CA CYS A 4 4.06 -0.51 7.93
C CYS A 4 3.74 0.70 7.06
N TYR A 5 4.77 1.25 6.44
CA TYR A 5 4.61 2.31 5.44
C TYR A 5 5.15 1.83 4.10
N GLY A 6 4.57 2.36 3.03
CA GLY A 6 5.04 2.10 1.68
C GLY A 6 4.74 3.24 0.74
N THR A 7 5.58 3.40 -0.27
CA THR A 7 5.45 4.42 -1.31
C THR A 7 4.90 3.79 -2.58
N VAL A 8 3.91 4.43 -3.20
CA VAL A 8 3.43 4.05 -4.53
C VAL A 8 4.53 4.37 -5.55
N ILE A 9 5.00 3.36 -6.28
CA ILE A 9 6.07 3.52 -7.29
C ILE A 9 5.60 3.29 -8.73
N SER A 10 4.40 2.74 -8.92
CA SER A 10 3.81 2.51 -10.24
C SER A 10 2.31 2.28 -10.10
N LEU A 11 1.52 2.82 -11.03
CA LEU A 11 0.07 2.58 -11.12
C LEU A 11 -0.29 1.47 -12.10
N GLU A 12 0.53 1.28 -13.15
CA GLU A 12 0.33 0.27 -14.19
C GLU A 12 1.65 -0.44 -14.52
N PRO A 13 1.88 -1.66 -14.00
CA PRO A 13 1.07 -2.37 -12.99
C PRO A 13 1.20 -1.75 -11.59
N PHE A 14 0.12 -1.77 -10.80
CA PHE A 14 0.11 -1.19 -9.46
C PHE A 14 1.16 -1.86 -8.54
N LYS A 15 2.10 -1.04 -8.04
CA LYS A 15 3.22 -1.45 -7.20
C LYS A 15 3.46 -0.47 -6.04
N ILE A 16 3.68 -1.03 -4.86
CA ILE A 16 4.09 -0.29 -3.67
C ILE A 16 5.44 -0.84 -3.21
N LYS A 17 6.36 0.06 -2.89
CA LYS A 17 7.65 -0.25 -2.26
C LYS A 17 7.50 -0.05 -0.76
N LEU A 18 7.74 -1.11 0.01
CA LEU A 18 7.80 -1.02 1.47
C LEU A 18 9.17 -0.49 1.91
N ASP A 19 9.22 0.17 3.08
CA ASP A 19 10.48 0.70 3.65
C ASP A 19 11.57 -0.38 3.81
N GLN A 20 11.17 -1.65 3.99
CA GLN A 20 12.07 -2.82 3.98
C GLN A 20 12.58 -3.22 2.58
N LYS A 21 12.61 -2.28 1.62
CA LYS A 21 13.04 -2.42 0.22
C LYS A 21 12.26 -3.43 -0.65
N LYS A 22 11.22 -4.09 -0.12
CA LYS A 22 10.40 -5.05 -0.88
C LYS A 22 9.40 -4.32 -1.77
N ILE A 23 9.40 -4.63 -3.07
CA ILE A 23 8.38 -4.17 -4.02
C ILE A 23 7.30 -5.25 -4.14
N LEU A 24 6.04 -4.87 -3.93
CA LEU A 24 4.90 -5.77 -3.98
C LEU A 24 3.93 -5.34 -5.09
N SER A 25 3.31 -6.31 -5.75
CA SER A 25 2.26 -6.09 -6.75
C SER A 25 0.86 -6.13 -6.11
N LYS A 26 -0.15 -5.71 -6.88
CA LYS A 26 -1.57 -5.66 -6.49
C LYS A 26 -2.10 -6.87 -5.69
N THR A 27 -1.64 -8.09 -5.97
CA THR A 27 -2.14 -9.32 -5.34
C THR A 27 -1.82 -9.43 -3.84
N PHE A 28 -0.86 -8.66 -3.34
CA PHE A 28 -0.47 -8.63 -1.93
C PHE A 28 -1.28 -7.63 -1.11
N PHE A 29 -2.11 -6.80 -1.77
CA PHE A 29 -2.85 -5.73 -1.10
C PHE A 29 -4.33 -6.07 -0.94
N ILE A 30 -4.84 -5.78 0.25
CA ILE A 30 -6.26 -5.75 0.57
C ILE A 30 -6.65 -4.27 0.57
N VAL A 31 -7.74 -3.91 -0.11
CA VAL A 31 -8.19 -2.53 -0.22
C VAL A 31 -9.67 -2.41 0.18
N PRO A 32 -10.09 -1.31 0.82
CA PRO A 32 -11.49 -1.03 1.07
C PRO A 32 -12.30 -0.97 -0.23
N LYS A 33 -13.61 -1.26 -0.13
CA LYS A 33 -14.52 -1.17 -1.28
C LYS A 33 -14.56 0.27 -1.80
N GLY A 34 -14.44 0.43 -3.12
CA GLY A 34 -14.45 1.75 -3.79
C GLY A 34 -13.06 2.37 -3.98
N VAL A 35 -12.03 1.83 -3.33
CA VAL A 35 -10.64 2.24 -3.58
C VAL A 35 -10.13 1.57 -4.85
N THR A 36 -9.56 2.36 -5.75
CA THR A 36 -9.01 1.88 -7.02
C THR A 36 -7.59 2.41 -7.20
N VAL A 37 -6.91 2.00 -8.27
CA VAL A 37 -5.58 2.52 -8.62
C VAL A 37 -5.61 4.05 -8.79
N ASN A 38 -6.71 4.60 -9.31
CA ASN A 38 -6.89 6.04 -9.53
C ASN A 38 -7.10 6.82 -8.23
N SER A 39 -7.24 6.14 -7.08
CA SER A 39 -7.27 6.76 -5.76
C SER A 39 -5.86 7.16 -5.26
N PHE A 40 -4.82 6.81 -6.02
CA PHE A 40 -3.42 6.99 -5.65
C PHE A 40 -2.62 7.68 -6.75
N GLU A 41 -1.57 8.38 -6.33
CA GLU A 41 -0.56 9.00 -7.18
C GLU A 41 0.82 8.39 -6.88
N ILE A 42 1.71 8.42 -7.87
CA ILE A 42 3.11 8.00 -7.65
C ILE A 42 3.74 8.94 -6.62
N GLY A 43 4.38 8.37 -5.60
CA GLY A 43 4.94 9.11 -4.48
C GLY A 43 4.04 9.15 -3.24
N ASP A 44 2.76 8.77 -3.36
CA ASP A 44 1.87 8.67 -2.20
C ASP A 44 2.46 7.72 -1.14
N ILE A 45 2.48 8.19 0.11
CA ILE A 45 2.89 7.40 1.27
C ILE A 45 1.63 6.78 1.88
N LEU A 46 1.61 5.46 1.95
CA LEU A 46 0.47 4.68 2.42
C LEU A 46 0.73 4.12 3.80
N ILE A 47 -0.31 4.16 4.64
CA ILE A 47 -0.36 3.51 5.94
C ILE A 47 -0.92 2.11 5.72
N LEU A 48 -0.14 1.09 6.05
CA LEU A 48 -0.43 -0.30 5.79
C LEU A 48 -0.51 -1.10 7.08
N PHE A 49 -1.48 -2.02 7.16
CA PHE A 49 -1.49 -3.03 8.21
C PHE A 49 -1.08 -4.39 7.67
N ARG A 50 0.00 -4.96 8.22
CA ARG A 50 0.44 -6.31 7.88
C ARG A 50 -0.40 -7.36 8.62
N GLN A 51 -0.98 -8.29 7.86
CA GLN A 51 -1.71 -9.44 8.41
C GLN A 51 -0.72 -10.43 9.07
N GLN A 52 -1.04 -10.91 10.27
CA GLN A 52 -0.22 -11.93 10.95
C GLN A 52 -0.23 -13.26 10.19
N GLY A 53 0.93 -13.91 10.11
CA GLY A 53 1.09 -15.21 9.44
C GLY A 53 1.06 -15.17 7.91
N GLY A 54 0.93 -14.00 7.29
CA GLY A 54 0.84 -13.84 5.84
C GLY A 54 1.70 -12.71 5.26
N GLN A 55 1.69 -12.60 3.93
CA GLN A 55 2.34 -11.51 3.18
C GLN A 55 1.33 -10.48 2.64
N LYS A 56 0.10 -10.45 3.18
CA LYS A 56 -0.91 -9.48 2.77
C LYS A 56 -0.87 -8.22 3.61
N TYR A 57 -1.16 -7.10 2.97
CA TYR A 57 -1.16 -5.76 3.56
C TYR A 57 -2.49 -5.09 3.29
N LEU A 58 -3.20 -4.65 4.32
CA LEU A 58 -4.37 -3.79 4.18
C LEU A 58 -3.90 -2.36 3.97
N ILE A 59 -4.31 -1.72 2.88
CA ILE A 59 -4.16 -0.27 2.70
C ILE A 59 -5.23 0.39 3.56
N PHE A 60 -4.80 1.06 4.63
CA PHE A 60 -5.70 1.73 5.56
C PHE A 60 -6.03 3.14 5.11
N ASP A 61 -5.00 3.95 4.86
CA ASP A 61 -5.14 5.34 4.44
C ASP A 61 -3.87 5.85 3.75
N LYS A 62 -3.96 7.04 3.18
CA LYS A 62 -2.84 7.84 2.67
C LYS A 62 -2.40 8.85 3.73
N MET A 63 -1.08 9.05 3.86
CA MET A 63 -0.53 10.10 4.71
C MET A 63 -0.76 11.47 4.07
N GLY A 64 -1.30 12.42 4.84
CA GLY A 64 -1.53 13.81 4.43
C GLY A 64 -0.94 14.81 5.42
N GLU A 65 -0.96 16.08 5.05
CA GLU A 65 -0.61 17.21 5.92
C GLU A 65 -1.87 17.76 6.61
N LEU A 66 -1.71 18.42 7.75
CA LEU A 66 -2.80 19.08 8.50
C LEU A 66 -3.06 20.50 7.99
#